data_AF-A0A7W1JY30-F1
#
_entry.id   AF-A0A7W1JY30-F1
#
_cell.length_a   1.000
_cell.length_b   1.000
_cell.length_c   1.000
_cell.angle_alpha   90.00
_cell.angle_beta   90.00
_cell.angle_gamma   90.00
#
_symmetry.space_group_name_H-M   'P 1'
#
loop_
_entity.id
_entity.type
_entity.pdbx_description
1 polymer ?
#
loop_
_entity_poly.entity_id
_entity_poly.type
_entity_poly.pdbx_seq_one_letter_code
_entity_poly.pdbx_strand_id
1 'polypeptide(L)'
;MLDPDLPEGRQEEIIKRARELVEKAKGTWVRHDVWGRRRLAYEIGHKGEGSYHLLNFDADAETLAELSRILRITDGVMRHLAVRRVEGSAPGPPPPEPEPVATRSVPEPAYAEAESNTSSEEE
;
A
#
# COMPACT_ATOMS: atom_id res chain seq x y z
N MET A 1 -5.74 -0.55 1.01
CA MET A 1 -4.87 -0.11 -0.08
C MET A 1 -5.56 -0.40 -1.39
N LEU A 2 -5.56 0.59 -2.26
CA LEU A 2 -6.21 0.57 -3.56
C LEU A 2 -5.18 0.38 -4.66
N ASP A 3 -5.66 -0.08 -5.81
CA ASP A 3 -4.91 -0.16 -7.05
C ASP A 3 -4.40 1.25 -7.45
N PRO A 4 -3.08 1.44 -7.64
CA PRO A 4 -2.51 2.73 -8.03
C PRO A 4 -2.88 3.16 -9.47
N ASP A 5 -3.26 2.22 -10.33
CA ASP A 5 -3.64 2.51 -11.73
C ASP A 5 -5.10 2.94 -11.86
N LEU A 6 -5.88 2.83 -10.77
CA LEU A 6 -7.26 3.30 -10.74
C LEU A 6 -7.30 4.84 -10.77
N PRO A 7 -8.20 5.47 -11.56
CA PRO A 7 -8.40 6.91 -11.53
C PRO A 7 -8.71 7.41 -10.11
N GLU A 8 -8.19 8.56 -9.72
CA GLU A 8 -8.40 9.14 -8.38
C GLU A 8 -9.90 9.25 -8.03
N GLY A 9 -10.75 9.64 -8.99
CA GLY A 9 -12.20 9.69 -8.76
C GLY A 9 -12.83 8.34 -8.37
N ARG A 10 -12.35 7.24 -8.96
CA ARG A 10 -12.77 5.88 -8.59
C ARG A 10 -12.27 5.51 -7.19
N GLN A 11 -11.07 5.94 -6.82
CA GLN A 11 -10.53 5.72 -5.47
C GLN A 11 -11.38 6.44 -4.42
N GLU A 12 -11.73 7.70 -4.67
CA GLU A 12 -12.59 8.50 -3.80
C GLU A 12 -14.01 7.92 -3.69
N GLU A 13 -14.58 7.41 -4.78
CA GLU A 13 -15.88 6.74 -4.77
C GLU A 13 -15.91 5.52 -3.84
N ILE A 14 -14.85 4.69 -3.87
CA ILE A 14 -14.73 3.52 -3.00
C ILE A 14 -14.71 3.96 -1.52
N ILE A 15 -13.97 5.02 -1.20
CA ILE A 15 -13.86 5.54 0.16
C ILE A 15 -15.19 6.18 0.61
N LYS A 16 -15.84 6.94 -0.29
CA LYS A 16 -17.16 7.52 -0.02
C LYS A 16 -18.19 6.44 0.26
N ARG A 17 -18.20 5.35 -0.51
CA ARG A 17 -19.09 4.20 -0.28
C ARG A 17 -18.81 3.53 1.07
N ALA A 18 -17.53 3.40 1.46
CA ALA A 18 -17.16 2.90 2.77
C ALA A 18 -17.68 3.82 3.89
N ARG A 19 -17.55 5.13 3.72
CA ARG A 19 -18.09 6.14 4.66
C ARG A 19 -19.60 6.07 4.79
N GLU A 20 -20.33 6.04 3.68
CA GLU A 20 -21.79 5.95 3.68
C GLU A 20 -22.29 4.69 4.39
N LEU A 21 -21.56 3.58 4.28
CA LEU A 21 -21.91 2.34 4.98
C LEU A 21 -21.76 2.48 6.50
N VAL A 22 -20.66 3.09 6.94
CA VAL A 22 -20.42 3.36 8.36
C VAL A 22 -21.50 4.31 8.91
N GLU A 23 -21.82 5.39 8.20
CA GLU A 23 -22.85 6.35 8.60
C GLU A 23 -24.25 5.73 8.64
N LYS A 24 -24.60 4.88 7.65
CA LYS A 24 -25.89 4.14 7.64
C LYS A 24 -26.06 3.21 8.84
N ALA A 25 -24.96 2.62 9.31
CA ALA A 25 -24.95 1.75 10.48
C ALA A 25 -24.83 2.51 11.81
N LYS A 26 -25.00 3.84 11.80
CA LYS A 26 -24.85 4.73 12.97
C LYS A 26 -23.43 4.75 13.57
N GLY A 27 -22.42 4.35 12.79
CA GLY A 27 -21.02 4.54 13.14
C GLY A 27 -20.58 5.99 13.00
N THR A 28 -19.51 6.37 13.71
CA THR A 28 -18.95 7.72 13.67
C THR A 28 -17.67 7.74 12.84
N TRP A 29 -17.58 8.64 11.87
CA TRP A 29 -16.35 8.86 11.11
C TRP A 29 -15.42 9.82 11.85
N VAL A 30 -14.24 9.35 12.26
CA VAL A 30 -13.30 10.14 13.09
C VAL A 30 -12.30 10.87 12.22
N ARG A 31 -11.60 10.16 11.33
CA ARG A 31 -10.50 10.72 10.53
C ARG A 31 -10.27 9.92 9.26
N HIS A 32 -9.86 10.61 8.21
CA HIS A 32 -9.40 10.01 6.96
C HIS A 32 -8.05 10.62 6.61
N ASP A 33 -7.01 9.80 6.55
CA ASP A 33 -5.68 10.21 6.10
C ASP A 33 -5.34 9.50 4.79
N VAL A 34 -5.03 10.29 3.76
CA VAL A 34 -4.54 9.80 2.48
C VAL A 34 -3.03 9.79 2.52
N TRP A 35 -2.42 8.61 2.43
CA TRP A 35 -0.96 8.46 2.38
C TRP A 35 -0.43 8.43 0.93
N GLY A 36 -1.33 8.29 -0.05
CA GLY A 36 -0.97 8.28 -1.47
C GLY A 36 -0.26 7.00 -1.90
N ARG A 37 0.41 7.09 -3.05
CA ARG A 37 1.10 5.97 -3.70
C ARG A 37 2.42 5.65 -3.00
N ARG A 38 2.61 4.38 -2.60
CA ARG A 38 3.84 3.88 -1.96
C ARG A 38 4.29 2.58 -2.62
N ARG A 39 5.61 2.38 -2.67
CA ARG A 39 6.23 1.15 -3.18
C ARG A 39 6.05 0.01 -2.17
N LEU A 40 5.59 -1.14 -2.66
CA LEU A 40 5.43 -2.37 -1.89
C LEU A 40 6.77 -3.13 -1.81
N ALA A 41 6.97 -3.87 -0.71
CA ALA A 41 8.17 -4.70 -0.54
C ALA A 41 8.21 -5.90 -1.49
N TYR A 42 7.02 -6.37 -1.90
CA TYR A 42 6.83 -7.45 -2.85
C TYR A 42 5.55 -7.17 -3.66
N GLU A 43 5.46 -7.78 -4.84
CA GLU A 43 4.34 -7.56 -5.73
C GLU A 43 3.05 -8.20 -5.21
N ILE A 44 1.95 -7.46 -5.30
CA ILE A 44 0.62 -7.95 -4.97
C ILE A 44 -0.23 -7.81 -6.23
N GLY A 45 -0.71 -8.92 -6.78
CA GLY A 45 -1.45 -8.90 -8.03
C GLY A 45 -0.67 -8.28 -9.20
N HIS A 46 0.64 -8.59 -9.30
CA HIS A 46 1.57 -8.03 -10.29
C HIS A 46 1.78 -6.51 -10.22
N LYS A 47 1.40 -5.89 -9.10
CA LYS A 47 1.63 -4.47 -8.84
C LYS A 47 2.69 -4.32 -7.75
N GLY A 48 3.73 -3.55 -8.03
CA GLY A 48 4.80 -3.21 -7.09
C GLY A 48 4.49 -1.98 -6.22
N GLU A 49 3.32 -1.38 -6.40
CA GLU A 49 2.91 -0.14 -5.74
C GLU A 49 1.44 -0.23 -5.31
N GLY A 50 1.06 0.61 -4.34
CA GLY A 50 -0.31 0.69 -3.85
C GLY A 50 -0.65 2.09 -3.34
N SER A 51 -1.90 2.51 -3.51
CA SER A 51 -2.44 3.74 -2.91
C SER A 51 -2.95 3.44 -1.49
N TYR A 52 -2.38 4.10 -0.48
CA TYR A 52 -2.68 3.85 0.92
C TYR A 52 -3.65 4.91 1.49
N HIS A 53 -4.69 4.41 2.14
CA HIS A 53 -5.69 5.20 2.86
C HIS A 53 -5.85 4.63 4.26
N LEU A 54 -5.75 5.50 5.26
CA LEU A 54 -5.99 5.17 6.65
C LEU A 54 -7.32 5.78 7.07
N LEU A 55 -8.22 4.92 7.56
CA LEU A 55 -9.57 5.28 7.97
C LEU A 55 -9.71 5.04 9.46
N ASN A 56 -10.12 6.06 10.19
CA ASN A 56 -10.45 5.96 11.60
C ASN A 56 -11.95 6.21 11.75
N PHE A 57 -12.64 5.22 12.29
CA PHE A 57 -14.08 5.27 12.53
C PHE A 57 -14.42 4.41 13.73
N ASP A 58 -15.54 4.75 14.37
CA ASP A 58 -16.17 3.95 15.40
C ASP A 58 -17.39 3.26 14.80
N ALA A 59 -17.47 1.94 14.93
CA ALA A 59 -18.58 1.14 14.41
C ALA A 59 -18.73 -0.16 15.21
N ASP A 60 -19.92 -0.75 15.10
CA ASP A 60 -20.20 -2.07 15.68
C ASP A 60 -19.49 -3.20 14.91
N ALA A 61 -19.32 -4.34 15.56
CA ALA A 61 -18.64 -5.49 14.98
C ALA A 61 -19.34 -6.03 13.71
N GLU A 62 -20.67 -5.96 13.66
CA GLU A 62 -21.46 -6.37 12.49
C GLU A 62 -21.20 -5.46 11.28
N THR A 63 -21.16 -4.14 11.50
CA THR A 63 -20.80 -3.15 10.48
C THR A 63 -19.40 -3.38 9.95
N LEU A 64 -18.43 -3.69 10.83
CA LEU A 64 -17.06 -3.98 10.42
C LEU A 64 -16.99 -5.24 9.54
N ALA A 65 -17.73 -6.28 9.88
CA ALA A 65 -17.79 -7.50 9.10
C ALA A 65 -18.36 -7.25 7.69
N GLU A 66 -19.44 -6.46 7.60
CA GLU A 66 -20.04 -6.11 6.32
C GLU A 66 -19.13 -5.19 5.48
N LEU A 67 -18.48 -4.20 6.10
CA LEU A 67 -17.49 -3.36 5.43
C LEU A 67 -16.35 -4.20 4.86
N SER A 68 -15.80 -5.12 5.66
CA SER A 68 -14.74 -6.03 5.23
C SER A 68 -15.17 -6.91 4.06
N ARG A 69 -16.43 -7.39 4.06
CA ARG A 69 -17.00 -8.15 2.96
C ARG A 69 -17.10 -7.33 1.68
N ILE A 70 -17.59 -6.09 1.77
CA ILE A 70 -17.74 -5.19 0.61
C ILE A 70 -16.37 -4.79 0.05
N LEU A 71 -15.42 -4.44 0.91
CA LEU A 71 -14.06 -4.11 0.48
C LEU A 71 -13.38 -5.29 -0.21
N ARG A 72 -13.64 -6.52 0.24
CA ARG A 72 -13.11 -7.74 -0.41
C ARG A 72 -13.64 -7.98 -1.82
N ILE A 73 -14.90 -7.64 -2.09
CA ILE A 73 -15.53 -7.86 -3.41
C ILE A 73 -15.39 -6.64 -4.35
N THR A 74 -14.92 -5.51 -3.83
CA THR A 74 -14.82 -4.27 -4.61
C THR A 74 -13.58 -4.33 -5.50
N ASP A 75 -13.79 -4.31 -6.81
CA ASP A 75 -12.71 -4.21 -7.77
C ASP A 75 -11.92 -2.90 -7.56
N GLY A 76 -10.59 -3.02 -7.47
CA GLY A 76 -9.69 -1.91 -7.16
C GLY A 76 -9.23 -1.87 -5.70
N VAL A 77 -9.80 -2.68 -4.80
CA VAL A 77 -9.23 -2.91 -3.47
C VAL A 77 -8.26 -4.09 -3.52
N MET A 78 -6.96 -3.82 -3.37
CA MET A 78 -5.95 -4.89 -3.37
C MET A 78 -5.87 -5.61 -2.03
N ARG A 79 -5.95 -4.86 -0.92
CA ARG A 79 -5.87 -5.39 0.44
C ARG A 79 -6.50 -4.42 1.42
N HIS A 80 -7.18 -4.97 2.41
CA HIS A 80 -7.66 -4.23 3.58
C HIS A 80 -7.19 -4.94 4.86
N LEU A 81 -7.02 -4.15 5.91
CA LEU A 81 -6.71 -4.65 7.23
C LEU A 81 -7.53 -3.84 8.23
N ALA A 82 -8.36 -4.52 9.00
CA ALA A 82 -9.10 -3.92 10.10
C ALA A 82 -8.39 -4.25 11.41
N VAL A 83 -8.07 -3.24 12.21
CA VAL A 83 -7.48 -3.40 13.54
C VAL A 83 -8.31 -2.62 14.54
N ARG A 84 -8.72 -3.28 15.62
CA ARG A 84 -9.36 -2.60 16.74
C ARG A 84 -8.33 -1.72 17.43
N ARG A 85 -8.61 -0.42 17.49
CA ARG A 85 -7.76 0.52 18.22
C ARG A 85 -7.97 0.36 19.73
N VAL A 86 -6.88 0.39 20.49
CA VAL A 86 -6.90 0.41 21.96
C VAL A 86 -6.93 1.86 22.42
N GLU A 87 -7.74 2.17 23.43
CA GLU A 87 -7.79 3.51 24.05
C GLU A 87 -6.38 3.92 24.52
N GLY A 88 -5.96 5.15 24.17
CA GLY A 88 -4.63 5.68 24.48
C GLY A 88 -3.59 5.56 23.37
N SER A 89 -3.84 4.79 22.30
CA SER A 89 -2.94 4.78 21.13
C SER A 89 -3.19 6.03 20.29
N ALA A 90 -2.41 7.10 20.45
CA ALA A 90 -2.45 8.25 19.53
C ALA A 90 -2.21 7.77 18.07
N PRO A 91 -2.89 8.37 17.06
CA PRO A 91 -2.49 8.13 15.68
C PRO A 91 -1.05 8.62 15.56
N GLY A 92 -0.11 7.71 15.27
CA GLY A 92 1.25 8.11 14.95
C GLY A 92 1.23 9.14 13.81
N PRO A 93 2.21 10.05 13.73
CA PRO A 93 2.31 10.95 12.59
C PRO A 93 2.24 10.12 11.28
N PRO A 94 1.62 10.66 10.21
CA PRO A 94 1.64 9.98 8.93
C PRO A 94 3.10 9.61 8.65
N PRO A 95 3.40 8.35 8.25
CA PRO A 95 4.77 7.94 8.04
C PRO A 95 5.38 8.93 7.05
N PRO A 96 6.63 9.38 7.27
CA PRO A 96 7.27 10.31 6.35
C PRO A 96 7.07 9.79 4.92
N GLU A 97 6.79 10.72 4.00
CA GLU A 97 6.84 10.43 2.56
C GLU A 97 8.09 9.59 2.30
N PRO A 98 8.00 8.53 1.48
CA PRO A 98 9.14 7.66 1.30
C PRO A 98 10.33 8.50 0.84
N GLU A 99 11.31 8.69 1.73
CA GLU A 99 12.61 9.18 1.31
C GLU A 99 13.07 8.20 0.22
N PRO A 100 13.62 8.70 -0.91
CA PRO A 100 14.01 7.84 -2.01
C PRO A 100 14.94 6.78 -1.43
N VAL A 101 14.46 5.54 -1.33
CA VAL A 101 15.28 4.42 -0.89
C VAL A 101 16.34 4.33 -1.97
N ALA A 102 17.53 4.84 -1.65
CA ALA A 102 18.70 4.73 -2.50
C ALA A 102 18.73 3.30 -2.99
N THR A 103 18.63 3.12 -4.31
CA THR A 103 18.84 1.84 -4.99
C THR A 103 19.95 1.15 -4.22
N ARG A 104 19.60 0.06 -3.54
CA ARG A 104 20.62 -0.80 -2.96
C ARG A 104 21.37 -1.32 -4.16
N SER A 105 22.49 -0.68 -4.46
CA SER A 105 23.46 -1.14 -5.43
C SER A 105 23.73 -2.58 -5.06
N VAL A 106 23.16 -3.50 -5.81
CA VAL A 106 23.60 -4.89 -5.78
C VAL A 106 25.03 -4.77 -6.28
N PRO A 107 26.08 -5.04 -5.46
CA PRO A 107 27.41 -5.12 -6.03
C PRO A 107 27.34 -6.26 -7.04
N GLU A 108 27.66 -5.92 -8.28
CA GLU A 108 27.86 -6.88 -9.36
C GLU A 108 28.79 -7.98 -8.82
N PRO A 109 28.42 -9.26 -8.86
CA PRO A 109 29.33 -10.30 -8.43
C PRO A 109 30.53 -10.24 -9.36
N ALA A 110 31.68 -9.88 -8.79
CA ALA A 110 32.99 -9.93 -9.44
C ALA A 110 33.23 -11.36 -9.93
N TYR A 111 32.90 -11.63 -11.18
CA TYR A 111 33.48 -12.78 -11.88
C TYR A 111 34.97 -12.48 -12.00
N ALA A 112 35.73 -13.31 -11.29
CA ALA A 112 37.18 -13.21 -11.18
C ALA A 112 37.83 -13.15 -12.57
N GLU A 113 38.65 -12.15 -12.76
CA GLU A 113 39.60 -12.04 -13.85
C GLU A 113 40.53 -13.27 -13.81
N ALA A 114 40.46 -14.10 -14.85
CA ALA A 114 41.54 -15.01 -15.20
C ALA A 114 42.15 -14.48 -16.50
N GLU A 115 43.07 -13.54 -16.37
CA GLU A 115 44.01 -13.25 -17.44
C GLU A 115 44.89 -14.48 -17.66
N SER A 116 44.89 -14.99 -18.89
CA SER A 116 46.04 -15.72 -19.42
C SER A 116 46.30 -15.24 -20.84
N ASN A 117 47.18 -14.25 -20.93
CA ASN A 117 47.81 -13.79 -22.16
C ASN A 117 48.59 -14.96 -22.78
N THR A 118 48.32 -15.30 -24.06
CA THR A 118 49.28 -16.04 -24.89
C THR A 118 49.36 -15.38 -26.26
N SER A 119 50.57 -14.88 -26.51
CA SER A 119 51.30 -14.58 -27.73
C SER A 119 50.66 -14.67 -29.13
N SER A 120 51.24 -13.81 -29.98
CA SER A 120 51.49 -13.97 -31.43
C SER A 120 50.37 -13.47 -32.33
N GLU A 121 50.60 -12.70 -33.40
CA GLU A 121 51.76 -12.01 -33.98
C GLU A 121 51.17 -11.06 -35.06
N GLU A 122 52.00 -10.17 -35.61
CA GLU A 122 51.80 -9.50 -36.91
C GLU A 122 51.31 -10.52 -37.98
N GLU A 123 50.41 -10.21 -38.91
CA GLU A 123 50.54 -9.30 -40.07
C GLU A 123 49.17 -9.22 -40.79
#